data_AF-A0A1Q8SZ86-F1
#
_entry.id   AF-A0A1Q8SZ86-F1
#
_cell.length_a   1.000
_cell.length_b   1.000
_cell.length_c   1.000
_cell.angle_alpha   90.00
_cell.angle_beta   90.00
_cell.angle_gamma   90.00
#
_symmetry.space_group_name_H-M   'P 1'
#
loop_
_entity.id
_entity.type
_entity.pdbx_description
1 polymer ?
#
loop_
_entity_poly.entity_id
_entity_poly.type
_entity_poly.pdbx_seq_one_letter_code
_entity_poly.pdbx_strand_id
1 'polypeptide(L)'
;MASIDFLPKRINDAPVVFRGMTLREVCIMAVMGFVGGMLPGIVLAFVFGMPAMAPTVAVAVMALALVVGGTVMRRLRRGRPPSLLYRQILYRFAVYGINLGGETLITRSSPYRLGREPRSQGELR
;
A
#
# COMPACT_ATOMS: atom_id res chain seq x y z
N MET A 1 -33.92 25.23 -7.85
CA MET A 1 -32.90 24.19 -8.14
C MET A 1 -31.94 24.14 -6.96
N ALA A 2 -31.92 23.05 -6.20
CA ALA A 2 -31.02 22.93 -5.05
C ALA A 2 -29.61 22.57 -5.55
N SER A 3 -28.70 23.54 -5.56
CA SER A 3 -27.28 23.31 -5.81
C SER A 3 -26.63 22.83 -4.53
N ILE A 4 -26.04 21.64 -4.56
CA ILE A 4 -25.23 21.13 -3.44
C ILE A 4 -23.92 21.92 -3.46
N ASP A 5 -23.75 22.81 -2.47
CA ASP A 5 -22.63 23.76 -2.37
C ASP A 5 -21.29 23.07 -2.03
N PHE A 6 -21.33 21.81 -1.59
CA PHE A 6 -20.16 21.05 -1.18
C PHE A 6 -20.19 19.61 -1.71
N LEU A 7 -19.19 19.26 -2.53
CA LEU A 7 -18.96 17.88 -2.94
C LEU A 7 -18.15 17.14 -1.86
N PRO A 8 -18.67 16.07 -1.24
CA PRO A 8 -17.95 15.33 -0.22
C PRO A 8 -16.73 14.63 -0.83
N LYS A 9 -15.53 15.02 -0.38
CA LYS A 9 -14.25 14.44 -0.87
C LYS A 9 -14.14 12.92 -0.70
N ARG A 10 -14.89 12.33 0.24
CA ARG A 10 -14.79 10.90 0.59
C ARG A 10 -15.63 9.96 -0.28
N ILE A 11 -16.38 10.46 -1.26
CA ILE A 11 -17.25 9.60 -2.08
C ILE A 11 -16.46 8.67 -3.01
N ASN A 12 -15.27 9.10 -3.46
CA ASN A 12 -14.40 8.33 -4.36
C ASN A 12 -13.25 7.62 -3.62
N ASP A 13 -13.08 7.89 -2.33
CA ASP A 13 -12.02 7.25 -1.55
C ASP A 13 -12.42 5.82 -1.21
N ALA A 14 -11.51 4.86 -1.41
CA ALA A 14 -11.74 3.48 -1.05
C ALA A 14 -12.10 3.36 0.44
N PRO A 15 -13.16 2.61 0.80
CA PRO A 15 -13.58 2.50 2.19
C PRO A 15 -12.54 1.74 3.01
N VAL A 16 -12.37 2.19 4.26
CA VAL A 16 -11.52 1.53 5.24
C VAL A 16 -12.31 0.38 5.86
N VAL A 17 -11.76 -0.83 5.80
CA VAL A 17 -12.40 -2.05 6.31
C VAL A 17 -11.82 -2.47 7.65
N PHE A 18 -10.49 -2.49 7.80
CA PHE A 18 -9.84 -2.98 9.02
C PHE A 18 -8.64 -2.13 9.43
N ARG A 19 -8.69 -1.54 10.63
CA ARG A 19 -7.57 -0.78 11.24
C ARG A 19 -6.88 0.24 10.32
N GLY A 20 -7.61 0.90 9.43
CA GLY A 20 -7.04 1.89 8.50
C GLY A 20 -6.63 1.32 7.13
N MET A 21 -6.84 0.02 6.89
CA MET A 21 -6.61 -0.65 5.62
C MET A 21 -7.89 -0.73 4.78
N THR A 22 -7.73 -0.60 3.47
CA THR A 22 -8.77 -0.87 2.48
C THR A 22 -8.95 -2.38 2.27
N LEU A 23 -10.03 -2.81 1.62
CA LEU A 23 -10.27 -4.23 1.34
C LEU A 23 -9.11 -4.89 0.58
N ARG A 24 -8.58 -4.21 -0.44
CA ARG A 24 -7.46 -4.73 -1.25
C ARG A 24 -6.21 -4.94 -0.40
N GLU A 25 -5.92 -4.00 0.49
CA GLU A 25 -4.77 -4.09 1.41
C GLU A 25 -4.92 -5.23 2.41
N VAL A 26 -6.14 -5.41 2.96
CA VAL A 26 -6.47 -6.55 3.83
C VAL A 26 -6.25 -7.87 3.09
N CYS A 27 -6.76 -8.00 1.87
CA CYS A 27 -6.58 -9.22 1.07
C CYS A 27 -5.10 -9.53 0.81
N ILE A 28 -4.30 -8.53 0.42
CA ILE A 28 -2.86 -8.71 0.19
C ILE A 28 -2.16 -9.17 1.48
N MET A 29 -2.44 -8.51 2.61
CA MET A 29 -1.85 -8.89 3.90
C MET A 29 -2.28 -10.28 4.35
N ALA A 30 -3.54 -10.64 4.12
CA ALA A 30 -4.08 -11.95 4.48
C ALA A 30 -3.41 -13.06 3.65
N VAL A 31 -3.35 -12.91 2.33
CA VAL A 31 -2.72 -13.88 1.44
C VAL A 31 -1.22 -14.00 1.73
N MET A 32 -0.51 -12.87 1.86
CA MET A 32 0.92 -12.87 2.18
C MET A 32 1.20 -13.50 3.55
N GLY A 33 0.38 -13.21 4.56
CA GLY A 33 0.51 -13.80 5.89
C GLY A 33 0.22 -15.30 5.89
N PHE A 34 -0.81 -15.74 5.15
CA PHE A 34 -1.16 -17.15 5.02
C PHE A 34 -0.06 -17.94 4.30
N VAL A 35 0.40 -17.46 3.14
CA VAL A 35 1.49 -18.09 2.38
C VAL A 35 2.80 -18.08 3.19
N GLY A 36 3.11 -16.96 3.85
CA GLY A 36 4.29 -16.83 4.70
C GLY A 36 4.25 -17.75 5.92
N GLY A 37 3.06 -18.03 6.47
CA GLY A 37 2.86 -18.97 7.57
C GLY A 37 2.76 -20.44 7.13
N MET A 38 2.52 -20.71 5.86
CA MET A 38 2.43 -22.07 5.33
C MET A 38 3.78 -22.78 5.38
N LEU A 39 4.87 -22.10 5.04
CA LEU A 39 6.23 -22.65 5.10
C LEU A 39 6.61 -23.15 6.50
N PRO A 40 6.56 -22.32 7.58
CA PRO A 40 6.86 -22.80 8.92
C PRO A 40 5.81 -23.81 9.41
N GLY A 41 4.55 -23.68 9.00
CA GLY A 41 3.50 -24.65 9.33
C GLY A 41 3.76 -26.04 8.77
N ILE A 42 4.24 -26.14 7.52
CA ILE A 42 4.63 -27.41 6.90
C ILE A 42 5.82 -28.02 7.63
N VAL A 43 6.86 -27.23 7.93
CA VAL A 43 8.03 -27.71 8.69
C VAL A 43 7.60 -28.27 10.05
N LEU A 44 6.74 -27.55 10.77
CA LEU A 44 6.21 -28.02 12.07
C LEU A 44 5.33 -29.28 11.91
N ALA A 45 4.52 -29.36 10.84
CA ALA A 45 3.71 -30.54 10.57
C ALA A 45 4.57 -31.80 10.39
N PHE A 46 5.72 -31.70 9.73
CA PHE A 46 6.68 -32.80 9.61
C PHE A 46 7.33 -33.15 10.94
N VAL A 47 7.75 -32.16 11.74
CA VAL A 47 8.41 -32.40 13.03
C VAL A 47 7.49 -33.09 14.03
N PHE A 48 6.21 -32.70 14.09
CA PHE A 48 5.25 -33.25 15.03
C PHE A 48 4.41 -34.41 14.47
N GLY A 49 4.53 -34.72 13.17
CA GLY A 49 3.71 -35.73 12.50
C GLY A 49 2.22 -35.36 12.40
N MET A 50 1.88 -34.08 12.56
CA MET A 50 0.50 -33.60 12.59
C MET A 50 0.20 -32.73 11.36
N PRO A 51 -0.50 -33.26 10.32
CA PRO A 51 -0.74 -32.51 9.09
C PRO A 51 -1.61 -31.26 9.30
N ALA A 52 -2.44 -31.26 10.35
CA ALA A 52 -3.27 -30.11 10.72
C ALA A 52 -2.46 -28.90 11.21
N MET A 53 -1.16 -29.03 11.51
CA MET A 53 -0.32 -27.90 11.93
C MET A 53 -0.07 -26.89 10.82
N ALA A 54 -0.02 -27.33 9.57
CA ALA A 54 0.23 -26.43 8.44
C ALA A 54 -0.85 -25.32 8.32
N PRO A 55 -2.15 -25.65 8.21
CA PRO A 55 -3.19 -24.62 8.11
C PRO A 55 -3.36 -23.80 9.39
N THR A 56 -3.14 -24.38 10.59
CA THR A 56 -3.30 -23.63 11.85
C THR A 56 -2.23 -22.57 12.02
N VAL A 57 -0.96 -22.90 11.74
CA VAL A 57 0.14 -21.94 11.77
C VAL A 57 -0.03 -20.88 10.69
N ALA A 58 -0.44 -21.27 9.48
CA ALA A 58 -0.73 -20.32 8.40
C ALA A 58 -1.80 -19.29 8.80
N VAL A 59 -2.90 -19.74 9.42
CA VAL A 59 -3.96 -18.83 9.91
C VAL A 59 -3.47 -17.96 11.07
N ALA A 60 -2.67 -18.50 11.98
CA ALA A 60 -2.10 -17.72 13.10
C ALA A 60 -1.18 -16.60 12.60
N VAL A 61 -0.30 -16.90 11.65
CA VAL A 61 0.59 -15.92 11.02
C VAL A 61 -0.21 -14.90 10.20
N MET A 62 -1.24 -15.33 9.46
CA MET A 62 -2.16 -14.44 8.76
C MET A 62 -2.82 -13.43 9.72
N ALA A 63 -3.36 -13.90 10.84
CA ALA A 63 -4.00 -13.04 11.83
C ALA A 63 -3.00 -12.03 12.43
N LEU A 64 -1.79 -12.49 12.75
CA LEU A 64 -0.71 -11.63 13.23
C LEU A 64 -0.34 -10.56 12.19
N ALA A 65 -0.20 -10.95 10.92
CA ALA A 65 0.12 -10.05 9.82
C ALA A 65 -0.95 -8.98 9.64
N LEU A 66 -2.25 -9.32 9.77
CA LEU A 66 -3.35 -8.34 9.72
C LEU A 66 -3.30 -7.36 10.89
N VAL A 67 -3.04 -7.85 12.10
CA VAL A 67 -2.95 -7.02 13.31
C VAL A 67 -1.78 -6.05 13.21
N VAL A 68 -0.59 -6.55 12.88
CA VAL A 68 0.63 -5.75 12.75
C VAL A 68 0.52 -4.80 11.54
N GLY A 69 0.11 -5.30 10.39
CA GLY A 69 -0.11 -4.51 9.17
C GLY A 69 -1.09 -3.36 9.41
N GLY A 70 -2.23 -3.62 10.06
CA GLY A 70 -3.20 -2.59 10.40
C GLY A 70 -2.66 -1.54 11.38
N THR A 71 -1.91 -1.95 12.40
CA THR A 71 -1.32 -0.99 13.35
C THR A 71 -0.25 -0.11 12.70
N VAL A 72 0.59 -0.68 11.83
CA VAL A 72 1.58 0.08 11.03
C VAL A 72 0.87 1.02 10.07
N MET A 73 -0.15 0.53 9.35
CA MET A 73 -0.89 1.34 8.38
C MET A 73 -1.59 2.53 9.05
N ARG A 74 -2.19 2.33 10.23
CA ARG A 74 -2.79 3.40 11.03
C ARG A 74 -1.76 4.47 11.43
N ARG A 75 -0.52 4.08 11.75
CA ARG A 75 0.56 5.03 12.07
C ARG A 75 1.04 5.79 10.83
N LEU A 76 1.25 5.09 9.71
CA LEU A 76 1.73 5.70 8.46
C LEU A 76 0.73 6.69 7.86
N ARG A 77 -0.57 6.36 7.92
CA ARG A 77 -1.67 7.20 7.40
C ARG A 77 -2.16 8.28 8.36
N ARG A 78 -1.62 8.39 9.58
CA ARG A 78 -2.09 9.39 10.57
C ARG A 78 -1.83 10.81 10.05
N GLY A 79 -2.91 11.60 9.92
CA GLY A 79 -2.83 13.00 9.51
C GLY A 79 -2.41 13.22 8.05
N ARG A 80 -2.38 12.17 7.22
CA ARG A 80 -1.98 12.26 5.81
C ARG A 80 -3.11 11.82 4.86
N PRO A 81 -3.17 12.36 3.63
CA PRO A 81 -4.11 11.91 2.60
C PRO A 81 -3.96 10.40 2.29
N PRO A 82 -5.06 9.71 1.92
CA PRO A 82 -5.05 8.26 1.69
C PRO A 82 -4.17 7.82 0.52
N SER A 83 -3.96 8.69 -0.49
CA SER A 83 -3.11 8.42 -1.65
C SER A 83 -1.61 8.66 -1.39
N LEU A 84 -1.26 9.36 -0.31
CA LEU A 84 0.10 9.86 -0.09
C LEU A 84 1.09 8.71 0.11
N LEU A 85 0.70 7.65 0.82
CA LEU A 85 1.56 6.49 1.06
C LEU A 85 1.91 5.77 -0.25
N TYR A 86 0.90 5.52 -1.09
CA TYR A 86 1.11 4.94 -2.42
C TYR A 86 2.03 5.83 -3.26
N ARG A 87 1.77 7.14 -3.27
CA ARG A 87 2.58 8.12 -4.03
C ARG A 87 4.03 8.22 -3.52
N GLN A 88 4.26 8.07 -2.22
CA GLN A 88 5.61 8.01 -1.65
C GLN A 88 6.36 6.74 -2.06
N ILE A 89 5.67 5.60 -2.09
CA ILE A 89 6.25 4.33 -2.56
C ILE A 89 6.62 4.45 -4.05
N LEU A 90 5.69 4.92 -4.87
CA LEU A 90 5.91 5.23 -6.28
C LEU A 90 7.10 6.18 -6.49
N TYR A 91 7.13 7.29 -5.76
CA TYR A 91 8.22 8.26 -5.84
C TYR A 91 9.56 7.61 -5.49
N ARG A 92 9.64 6.77 -4.45
CA ARG A 92 10.86 6.05 -4.11
C ARG A 92 11.31 5.12 -5.24
N PHE A 93 10.38 4.36 -5.83
CA PHE A 93 10.71 3.51 -6.98
C PHE A 93 11.14 4.31 -8.21
N ALA A 94 10.48 5.44 -8.50
CA ALA A 94 10.84 6.32 -9.59
C ALA A 94 12.24 6.94 -9.40
N VAL A 95 12.63 7.28 -8.17
CA VAL A 95 14.00 7.73 -7.84
C VAL A 95 15.03 6.62 -8.08
N TYR A 96 14.67 5.35 -7.89
CA TYR A 96 15.51 4.20 -8.26
C TYR A 96 15.46 3.85 -9.75
N GLY A 97 14.79 4.63 -10.59
CA GLY A 97 14.66 4.38 -12.03
C GLY A 97 13.61 3.35 -12.40
N ILE A 98 12.80 2.87 -11.44
CA ILE A 98 11.75 1.89 -11.66
C ILE A 98 10.41 2.62 -11.77
N ASN A 99 9.91 2.80 -13.00
CA ASN A 99 8.60 3.39 -13.26
C ASN A 99 7.47 2.36 -13.09
N LEU A 100 7.04 2.14 -11.85
CA LEU A 100 5.80 1.42 -11.56
C LEU A 100 4.63 2.38 -11.73
N GLY A 101 3.81 2.25 -12.77
CA GLY A 101 2.49 2.91 -12.82
C GLY A 101 2.26 3.93 -13.92
N GLY A 102 3.14 4.05 -14.91
CA GLY A 102 2.91 4.83 -16.15
C GLY A 102 2.79 6.35 -15.96
N GLU A 103 2.68 6.85 -14.73
CA GLU A 103 2.70 8.27 -14.41
C GLU A 103 4.13 8.78 -14.29
N THR A 104 4.46 9.81 -15.06
CA THR A 104 5.73 10.53 -14.93
C THR A 104 5.72 11.39 -13.67
N LEU A 105 6.32 10.88 -12.60
CA LEU A 105 6.51 11.63 -11.36
C LEU A 105 7.62 12.67 -11.54
N ILE A 106 7.38 13.88 -11.02
CA ILE A 106 8.41 14.92 -10.97
C ILE A 106 9.43 14.51 -9.90
N THR A 107 10.57 13.98 -10.34
CA THR A 107 11.71 13.59 -9.48
C THR A 107 12.79 14.68 -9.40
N ARG A 108 12.68 15.72 -10.25
CA ARG A 108 13.65 16.82 -10.32
C ARG A 108 13.38 17.87 -9.24
N SER A 109 14.41 18.27 -8.50
CA SER A 109 14.42 19.49 -7.70
C SER A 109 15.10 20.62 -8.48
N SER A 110 14.57 21.84 -8.36
CA SER A 110 15.17 23.06 -8.94
C SER A 110 15.06 24.18 -7.91
N PRO A 111 16.07 25.08 -7.79
CA PRO A 111 15.93 26.26 -6.95
C PRO A 111 14.74 27.10 -7.41
N TYR A 112 14.03 27.72 -6.46
CA TYR A 112 12.89 28.57 -6.77
C TYR A 112 13.34 29.76 -7.65
N ARG A 113 12.72 29.91 -8.82
CA ARG A 113 12.99 31.01 -9.76
C ARG A 113 11.70 31.72 -10.13
N LEU A 114 11.74 33.04 -10.19
CA LEU A 114 10.67 33.86 -10.73
C LEU A 114 10.86 33.93 -12.25
N GLY A 115 10.01 33.21 -13.00
CA GLY A 115 10.07 33.17 -14.46
C GLY A 115 9.52 31.84 -15.02
N ARG A 116 9.21 31.80 -16.31
CA ARG A 116 8.89 30.54 -17.01
C ARG A 116 10.16 30.00 -17.65
N GLU A 117 10.56 28.81 -17.26
CA GLU A 117 11.62 28.09 -17.97
C GLU A 117 11.05 27.69 -19.34
N PRO A 118 11.73 28.00 -20.47
CA PRO A 118 11.29 27.54 -21.78
C PRO A 118 11.18 26.02 -21.71
N ARG A 119 9.99 25.51 -21.99
CA ARG A 119 9.66 24.09 -21.88
C ARG A 119 10.54 23.34 -22.87
N SER A 120 11.65 22.74 -22.39
CA SER A 120 12.43 21.81 -23.18
C SER A 120 11.48 20.70 -23.61
N GLN A 121 11.24 20.60 -24.92
CA GLN A 121 10.40 19.60 -25.55
C GLN A 121 11.16 18.26 -25.48
N GLY A 122 11.32 17.73 -24.26
CA GLY A 122 11.99 16.48 -23.96
C GLY A 122 11.03 15.32 -24.16
N GLU A 123 11.34 14.52 -25.16
CA GLU A 123 10.62 13.36 -25.70
C GLU A 123 9.87 12.52 -24.65
N LEU A 124 8.56 12.40 -24.86
CA LEU A 124 7.76 11.29 -24.37
C LEU A 124 8.13 10.08 -25.24
N ARG A 125 9.06 9.24 -24.77
CA ARG A 125 9.26 7.87 -25.24
C ARG A 125 9.14 6.93 -24.05
#